data_AF-A0A840S1G8-F1
#
_entry.id   AF-A0A840S1G8-F1
#
_cell.length_a   1.000
_cell.length_b   1.000
_cell.length_c   1.000
_cell.angle_alpha   90.00
_cell.angle_beta   90.00
_cell.angle_gamma   90.00
#
_symmetry.space_group_name_H-M   'P 1'
#
loop_
_entity.id
_entity.type
_entity.pdbx_description
1 polymer ?
#
loop_
_entity_poly.entity_id
_entity_poly.type
_entity_poly.pdbx_seq_one_letter_code
_entity_poly.pdbx_strand_id
1 'polypeptide(L)'
;MNAIVKSAPQVISDNVENEMTPNFAETCARMRKEARPTKNIPWCQQYINIGVFFDGTDNNRIRDEPLKSHTNIVKLFNAHKSADGKGWLKVPGHYRIYVPGLGTRFPENREWRETMEGKAFGKGGQARILFALLEVYNSVYNAFNSDAPLFNNKDIAAKLQQYTQDIDTGDPLRDAHAPRPDRRSWFDPLSKKLDTALREARTKRPLPQIPLISLSVFGFSRGATLARAFCYWFNDLLVKDKTFA
;
A
#
# COMPACT_ATOMS: atom_id res chain seq x y z
N MET A 1 34.79 13.90 -3.23
CA MET A 1 33.53 13.21 -3.59
C MET A 1 33.72 12.65 -4.99
N ASN A 2 34.13 11.38 -5.10
CA ASN A 2 34.46 10.80 -6.40
C ASN A 2 33.21 10.21 -7.04
N ALA A 3 32.68 10.88 -8.05
CA ALA A 3 31.74 10.27 -8.98
C ALA A 3 32.49 9.19 -9.77
N ILE A 4 32.00 7.95 -9.71
CA ILE A 4 32.53 6.86 -10.53
C ILE A 4 32.02 7.07 -11.96
N VAL A 5 32.89 7.58 -12.83
CA VAL A 5 32.67 7.58 -14.28
C VAL A 5 32.89 6.14 -14.75
N LYS A 6 31.85 5.49 -15.28
CA LYS A 6 31.99 4.18 -15.92
C LYS A 6 32.56 4.38 -17.33
N SER A 7 33.62 3.64 -17.65
CA SER A 7 34.22 3.63 -18.99
C SER A 7 33.24 3.09 -20.03
N ALA A 8 33.33 3.62 -21.26
CA ALA A 8 32.60 3.08 -22.41
C ALA A 8 33.03 1.61 -22.68
N PRO A 9 32.12 0.75 -23.14
CA PRO A 9 32.40 -0.66 -23.40
C PRO A 9 33.50 -0.83 -24.47
N GLN A 10 34.37 -1.82 -24.28
CA GLN A 10 35.57 -2.07 -25.10
C GLN A 10 35.30 -2.79 -26.43
N VAL A 11 34.07 -3.24 -26.70
CA VAL A 11 33.66 -3.82 -27.98
C VAL A 11 32.24 -3.33 -28.27
N ILE A 12 32.01 -2.86 -29.50
CA ILE A 12 30.72 -2.36 -29.98
C ILE A 12 30.09 -3.47 -30.82
N SER A 13 28.97 -4.03 -30.36
CA SER A 13 28.13 -4.97 -31.11
C SER A 13 27.19 -4.22 -32.06
N ASP A 14 26.93 -4.79 -33.24
CA ASP A 14 26.04 -4.20 -34.26
C ASP A 14 24.54 -4.33 -33.92
N ASN A 15 24.20 -4.96 -32.79
CA ASN A 15 22.81 -5.10 -32.34
C ASN A 15 22.64 -4.76 -30.84
N VAL A 16 21.93 -3.66 -30.59
CA VAL A 16 21.69 -3.03 -29.28
C VAL A 16 20.89 -3.94 -28.33
N GLU A 17 20.03 -4.81 -28.86
CA GLU A 17 19.18 -5.69 -28.05
C GLU A 17 19.98 -6.81 -27.36
N ASN A 18 21.08 -7.26 -27.97
CA ASN A 18 21.91 -8.35 -27.44
C ASN A 18 22.97 -7.87 -26.43
N GLU A 19 23.28 -6.58 -26.37
CA GLU A 19 24.18 -6.00 -25.35
C GLU A 19 23.48 -5.75 -24.00
N MET A 20 22.15 -5.76 -23.96
CA MET A 20 21.37 -5.32 -22.80
C MET A 20 20.61 -6.42 -22.06
N THR A 21 20.65 -7.67 -22.53
CA THR A 21 19.95 -8.79 -21.89
C THR A 21 20.89 -9.60 -20.98
N PRO A 22 20.85 -9.40 -19.65
CA PRO A 22 21.58 -10.26 -18.72
C PRO A 22 21.07 -11.70 -18.82
N ASN A 23 21.98 -12.66 -18.70
CA ASN A 23 21.60 -14.07 -18.68
C ASN A 23 20.81 -14.43 -17.40
N PHE A 24 20.26 -15.64 -17.33
CA PHE A 24 19.40 -16.07 -16.22
C PHE A 24 20.10 -15.94 -14.85
N ALA A 25 21.38 -16.31 -14.77
CA ALA A 25 22.17 -16.24 -13.54
C ALA A 25 22.47 -14.78 -13.14
N GLU A 26 22.78 -13.92 -14.11
CA GLU A 26 23.03 -12.50 -13.91
C GLU A 26 21.77 -11.73 -13.51
N THR A 27 20.62 -12.10 -14.06
CA THR A 27 19.32 -11.54 -13.68
C THR A 27 18.99 -11.91 -12.25
N CYS A 28 19.14 -13.19 -11.87
CA CYS A 28 18.95 -13.63 -10.49
C CYS A 28 19.93 -12.96 -9.51
N ALA A 29 21.19 -12.79 -9.91
CA ALA A 29 22.21 -12.12 -9.11
C ALA A 29 21.93 -10.61 -8.93
N ARG A 30 21.49 -9.92 -9.98
CA ARG A 30 21.06 -8.51 -9.91
C ARG A 30 19.80 -8.35 -9.06
N MET A 31 18.83 -9.26 -9.17
CA MET A 31 17.63 -9.28 -8.32
C MET A 31 17.98 -9.41 -6.82
N ARG A 32 18.92 -10.31 -6.47
CA ARG A 32 19.38 -10.48 -5.08
C ARG A 32 20.19 -9.29 -4.55
N LYS A 33 20.94 -8.60 -5.41
CA LYS A 33 21.89 -7.56 -4.99
C LYS A 33 21.31 -6.14 -5.02
N GLU A 34 20.34 -5.85 -5.90
CA GLU A 34 19.88 -4.46 -6.12
C GLU A 34 18.41 -4.21 -5.76
N ALA A 35 17.58 -5.23 -5.50
CA ALA A 35 16.13 -5.06 -5.24
C ALA A 35 15.40 -4.18 -6.28
N ARG A 36 15.92 -4.11 -7.51
CA ARG A 36 15.32 -3.34 -8.60
C ARG A 36 14.47 -4.26 -9.48
N PRO A 37 13.21 -3.91 -9.79
CA PRO A 37 12.40 -4.69 -10.71
C PRO A 37 12.95 -4.58 -12.13
N THR A 38 13.42 -5.69 -12.70
CA THR A 38 13.77 -5.79 -14.13
C THR A 38 12.50 -6.03 -14.96
N LYS A 39 12.52 -5.69 -16.25
CA LYS A 39 11.38 -5.94 -17.16
C LYS A 39 11.12 -7.44 -17.40
N ASN A 40 12.12 -8.30 -17.16
CA ASN A 40 12.03 -9.75 -17.36
C ASN A 40 12.04 -10.47 -16.00
N ILE A 41 10.85 -10.71 -15.47
CA ILE A 41 10.62 -11.52 -14.27
C ILE A 41 10.57 -12.99 -14.72
N PRO A 42 11.30 -13.93 -14.08
CA PRO A 42 11.14 -15.35 -14.35
C PRO A 42 9.68 -15.77 -14.28
N TRP A 43 9.25 -16.69 -15.13
CA TRP A 43 7.85 -17.15 -15.22
C TRP A 43 7.30 -17.72 -13.90
N CYS A 44 8.19 -18.15 -12.99
CA CYS A 44 7.85 -18.64 -11.65
C CYS A 44 7.82 -17.54 -10.57
N GLN A 45 8.06 -16.28 -10.94
CA GLN A 45 8.11 -15.14 -10.04
C GLN A 45 7.06 -14.08 -10.41
N GLN A 46 6.58 -13.37 -9.39
CA GLN A 46 5.63 -12.29 -9.54
C GLN A 46 5.97 -11.17 -8.56
N TYR A 47 6.06 -9.94 -9.05
CA TYR A 47 6.18 -8.76 -8.19
C TYR A 47 4.80 -8.26 -7.79
N ILE A 48 4.69 -7.80 -6.55
CA ILE A 48 3.50 -7.08 -6.08
C ILE A 48 3.80 -5.58 -6.16
N ASN A 49 2.90 -4.83 -6.79
CA ASN A 49 2.99 -3.37 -6.88
C ASN A 49 1.68 -2.76 -6.37
N ILE A 50 1.73 -2.09 -5.23
CA ILE A 50 0.56 -1.48 -4.59
C ILE A 50 0.69 0.04 -4.71
N GLY A 51 -0.27 0.68 -5.37
CA GLY A 51 -0.38 2.14 -5.42
C GLY A 51 -1.34 2.64 -4.34
N VAL A 52 -0.92 3.59 -3.51
CA VAL A 52 -1.75 4.21 -2.47
C VAL A 52 -1.89 5.70 -2.78
N PHE A 53 -3.13 6.18 -2.87
CA PHE A 53 -3.47 7.49 -3.43
C PHE A 53 -4.30 8.31 -2.45
N PHE A 54 -3.66 9.22 -1.71
CA PHE A 54 -4.30 10.09 -0.72
C PHE A 54 -4.74 11.42 -1.33
N ASP A 55 -6.04 11.65 -1.41
CA ASP A 55 -6.55 12.87 -2.03
C ASP A 55 -6.46 14.11 -1.11
N GLY A 56 -6.55 15.28 -1.74
CA GLY A 56 -6.54 16.57 -1.06
C GLY A 56 -7.79 16.81 -0.22
N THR A 57 -7.78 17.90 0.54
CA THR A 57 -8.94 18.25 1.37
C THR A 57 -10.11 18.65 0.50
N ASP A 58 -11.31 18.24 0.88
CA ASP A 58 -12.52 18.48 0.11
C ASP A 58 -12.45 17.91 -1.30
N ASN A 59 -11.66 16.85 -1.51
CA ASN A 59 -11.58 16.13 -2.78
C ASN A 59 -12.09 14.71 -2.59
N ASN A 60 -12.98 14.27 -3.47
CA ASN A 60 -13.56 12.94 -3.42
C ASN A 60 -13.83 12.44 -4.83
N ARG A 61 -13.16 11.37 -5.23
CA ARG A 61 -13.27 10.76 -6.56
C ARG A 61 -14.72 10.53 -6.99
N ILE A 62 -15.55 9.96 -6.12
CA ILE A 62 -16.93 9.58 -6.45
C ILE A 62 -17.77 10.83 -6.76
N ARG A 63 -17.55 11.92 -6.02
CA ARG A 63 -18.26 13.19 -6.19
C ARG A 63 -17.70 14.02 -7.36
N ASP A 64 -16.38 14.06 -7.50
CA ASP A 64 -15.68 15.04 -8.35
C ASP A 64 -15.34 14.52 -9.76
N GLU A 65 -15.25 13.19 -9.96
CA GLU A 65 -15.01 12.62 -11.31
C GLU A 65 -16.14 12.95 -12.30
N PRO A 66 -17.43 12.76 -11.96
CA PRO A 66 -18.54 13.09 -12.87
C PRO A 66 -18.57 14.57 -13.26
N LEU A 67 -18.09 15.44 -12.36
CA LEU A 67 -18.03 16.89 -12.54
C LEU A 67 -16.76 17.34 -13.30
N LYS A 68 -15.86 16.41 -13.65
CA LYS A 68 -14.56 16.69 -14.28
C LYS A 68 -13.66 17.63 -13.45
N SER A 69 -13.89 17.71 -12.14
CA SER A 69 -13.13 18.53 -11.18
C SER A 69 -12.22 17.69 -10.28
N HIS A 70 -11.99 16.43 -10.64
CA HIS A 70 -11.15 15.51 -9.87
C HIS A 70 -9.66 15.92 -9.89
N THR A 71 -8.93 15.54 -8.85
CA THR A 71 -7.54 15.93 -8.66
C THR A 71 -6.56 15.09 -9.50
N ASN A 72 -5.30 15.50 -9.53
CA ASN A 72 -4.24 14.69 -10.13
C ASN A 72 -4.06 13.34 -9.41
N ILE A 73 -4.43 13.23 -8.13
CA ILE A 73 -4.40 11.95 -7.39
C ILE A 73 -5.36 10.95 -8.04
N VAL A 74 -6.57 11.39 -8.39
CA VAL A 74 -7.54 10.57 -9.10
C VAL A 74 -7.04 10.16 -10.49
N LYS A 75 -6.40 11.09 -11.23
CA LYS A 75 -5.79 10.77 -12.53
C LYS A 75 -4.73 9.68 -12.41
N LEU A 76 -3.84 9.79 -11.44
CA LEU A 76 -2.81 8.78 -11.18
C LEU A 76 -3.40 7.44 -10.73
N PHE A 77 -4.45 7.46 -9.89
CA PHE A 77 -5.17 6.26 -9.47
C PHE A 77 -5.84 5.52 -10.64
N ASN A 78 -6.40 6.27 -11.59
CA ASN A 78 -7.00 5.70 -12.80
C ASN A 78 -5.92 5.19 -13.78
N ALA A 79 -4.78 5.88 -13.86
CA ALA A 79 -3.63 5.46 -14.68
C ALA A 79 -2.87 4.26 -14.11
N HIS A 80 -3.04 3.94 -12.83
CA HIS A 80 -2.38 2.81 -12.19
C HIS A 80 -2.97 1.47 -12.68
N LYS A 81 -2.10 0.47 -12.86
CA LYS A 81 -2.49 -0.91 -13.22
C LYS A 81 -3.27 -1.58 -12.07
N SER A 82 -4.08 -2.59 -12.36
CA SER A 82 -4.73 -3.37 -11.30
C SER A 82 -4.97 -4.83 -11.70
N ALA A 83 -5.03 -5.72 -10.72
CA ALA A 83 -5.28 -7.14 -10.93
C ALA A 83 -6.74 -7.42 -11.33
N ASP A 84 -7.67 -6.59 -10.86
CA ASP A 84 -9.11 -6.70 -11.12
C ASP A 84 -9.55 -6.05 -12.45
N GLY A 85 -8.62 -5.41 -13.18
CA GLY A 85 -8.91 -4.74 -14.46
C GLY A 85 -9.65 -3.40 -14.33
N LYS A 86 -9.88 -2.89 -13.12
CA LYS A 86 -10.50 -1.57 -12.93
C LYS A 86 -9.54 -0.39 -13.12
N GLY A 87 -8.23 -0.64 -13.14
CA GLY A 87 -7.18 0.35 -13.44
C GLY A 87 -6.96 0.53 -14.95
N TRP A 88 -5.85 1.16 -15.33
CA TRP A 88 -5.51 1.38 -16.75
C TRP A 88 -5.34 0.08 -17.55
N LEU A 89 -4.72 -0.92 -16.92
CA LEU A 89 -4.49 -2.22 -17.52
C LEU A 89 -4.62 -3.32 -16.47
N LYS A 90 -5.25 -4.44 -16.86
CA LYS A 90 -5.32 -5.64 -16.05
C LYS A 90 -3.95 -6.31 -15.97
N VAL A 91 -3.29 -6.22 -14.81
CA VAL A 91 -1.97 -6.83 -14.58
C VAL A 91 -1.98 -7.54 -13.22
N PRO A 92 -1.76 -8.86 -13.17
CA PRO A 92 -1.66 -9.61 -11.90
C PRO A 92 -0.61 -8.99 -10.96
N GLY A 93 -0.89 -9.00 -9.66
CA GLY A 93 0.03 -8.45 -8.65
C GLY A 93 0.03 -6.93 -8.55
N HIS A 94 -0.73 -6.21 -9.38
CA HIS A 94 -0.93 -4.78 -9.22
C HIS A 94 -2.21 -4.49 -8.42
N TYR A 95 -2.09 -3.65 -7.39
CA TYR A 95 -3.21 -3.21 -6.57
C TYR A 95 -3.21 -1.70 -6.47
N ARG A 96 -4.39 -1.12 -6.23
CA ARG A 96 -4.55 0.32 -6.11
C ARG A 96 -5.56 0.65 -5.02
N ILE A 97 -5.21 1.60 -4.17
CA ILE A 97 -5.97 2.00 -3.00
C ILE A 97 -6.19 3.50 -3.11
N TYR A 98 -7.44 3.92 -3.27
CA TYR A 98 -7.82 5.33 -3.24
C TYR A 98 -8.33 5.69 -1.85
N VAL A 99 -7.79 6.77 -1.29
CA VAL A 99 -8.18 7.29 0.02
C VAL A 99 -8.80 8.67 -0.17
N PRO A 100 -10.09 8.86 0.17
CA PRO A 100 -10.78 10.12 -0.07
C PRO A 100 -10.20 11.23 0.79
N GLY A 101 -10.34 12.46 0.31
CA GLY A 101 -9.93 13.66 0.98
C GLY A 101 -10.58 13.89 2.33
N LEU A 102 -9.88 14.61 3.21
CA LEU A 102 -10.41 15.06 4.49
C LEU A 102 -11.66 15.93 4.30
N GLY A 103 -12.60 15.80 5.24
CA GLY A 103 -13.83 16.58 5.22
C GLY A 103 -14.77 16.26 4.05
N THR A 104 -14.62 15.08 3.43
CA THR A 104 -15.53 14.52 2.44
C THR A 104 -16.11 13.20 2.94
N ARG A 105 -17.13 12.69 2.24
CA ARG A 105 -17.75 11.41 2.55
C ARG A 105 -16.73 10.26 2.55
N PHE A 106 -16.63 9.56 3.67
CA PHE A 106 -15.78 8.38 3.88
C PHE A 106 -16.57 7.33 4.68
N PRO A 107 -17.37 6.48 3.99
CA PRO A 107 -18.31 5.55 4.61
C PRO A 107 -17.68 4.55 5.58
N GLU A 108 -16.46 4.09 5.30
CA GLU A 108 -15.73 3.14 6.12
C GLU A 108 -15.48 3.70 7.52
N ASN A 109 -15.27 5.02 7.64
CA ASN A 109 -15.15 5.71 8.92
C ASN A 109 -16.47 6.35 9.40
N ARG A 110 -17.61 6.00 8.79
CA ARG A 110 -18.94 6.58 9.08
C ARG A 110 -18.99 8.10 8.91
N GLU A 111 -18.17 8.66 8.03
CA GLU A 111 -18.25 10.07 7.63
C GLU A 111 -19.22 10.19 6.45
N TRP A 112 -20.48 10.56 6.72
CA TRP A 112 -21.55 10.54 5.70
C TRP A 112 -21.68 11.82 4.88
N ARG A 113 -21.07 12.92 5.34
CA ARG A 113 -21.22 14.27 4.77
C ARG A 113 -19.91 15.04 4.81
N GLU A 114 -19.83 16.09 4.02
CA GLU A 114 -18.76 17.07 4.09
C GLU A 114 -18.77 17.81 5.43
N THR A 115 -17.60 18.01 6.04
CA THR A 115 -17.51 18.65 7.36
C THR A 115 -16.44 19.73 7.39
N MET A 116 -16.76 20.88 7.97
CA MET A 116 -15.78 21.96 8.19
C MET A 116 -14.65 21.50 9.12
N GLU A 117 -14.96 20.64 10.11
CA GLU A 117 -13.94 20.10 11.01
C GLU A 117 -12.91 19.22 10.29
N GLY A 118 -13.36 18.34 9.39
CA GLY A 118 -12.43 17.60 8.52
C GLY A 118 -11.67 18.53 7.58
N LYS A 119 -12.36 19.52 7.02
CA LYS A 119 -11.78 20.51 6.09
C LYS A 119 -10.87 21.56 6.73
N ALA A 120 -10.92 21.82 8.03
CA ALA A 120 -10.12 22.87 8.66
C ALA A 120 -9.15 22.30 9.71
N PHE A 121 -9.62 21.35 10.53
CA PHE A 121 -8.89 20.84 11.69
C PHE A 121 -8.31 19.43 11.49
N GLY A 122 -8.54 18.81 10.32
CA GLY A 122 -7.93 17.52 9.97
C GLY A 122 -8.56 16.30 10.65
N LYS A 123 -9.76 16.45 11.22
CA LYS A 123 -10.56 15.35 11.77
C LYS A 123 -10.76 14.25 10.71
N GLY A 124 -10.52 12.99 11.10
CA GLY A 124 -10.63 11.83 10.21
C GLY A 124 -9.36 11.46 9.44
N GLY A 125 -8.25 12.19 9.64
CA GLY A 125 -6.97 11.88 8.99
C GLY A 125 -6.37 10.55 9.42
N GLN A 126 -6.42 10.27 10.72
CA GLN A 126 -5.89 9.01 11.24
C GLN A 126 -6.65 7.78 10.72
N ALA A 127 -7.99 7.86 10.67
CA ALA A 127 -8.81 6.81 10.11
C ALA A 127 -8.47 6.51 8.64
N ARG A 128 -8.13 7.54 7.85
CA ARG A 128 -7.67 7.38 6.45
C ARG A 128 -6.30 6.70 6.35
N ILE A 129 -5.38 6.99 7.26
CA ILE A 129 -4.08 6.29 7.33
C ILE A 129 -4.29 4.82 7.70
N LEU A 130 -5.10 4.56 8.73
CA LEU A 130 -5.41 3.20 9.18
C LEU A 130 -6.11 2.39 8.09
N PHE A 131 -7.10 2.99 7.41
CA PHE A 131 -7.77 2.39 6.27
C PHE A 131 -6.78 1.97 5.18
N ALA A 132 -5.86 2.87 4.81
CA ALA A 132 -4.85 2.55 3.80
C ALA A 132 -3.95 1.39 4.23
N LEU A 133 -3.58 1.29 5.51
CA LEU A 133 -2.78 0.17 6.03
C LEU A 133 -3.54 -1.16 5.96
N LEU A 134 -4.82 -1.18 6.36
CA LEU A 134 -5.67 -2.37 6.26
C LEU A 134 -5.89 -2.79 4.80
N GLU A 135 -6.04 -1.84 3.89
CA GLU A 135 -6.14 -2.12 2.46
C GLU A 135 -4.83 -2.64 1.85
N VAL A 136 -3.66 -2.19 2.37
CA VAL A 136 -2.38 -2.80 2.02
C VAL A 136 -2.33 -4.25 2.51
N TYR A 137 -2.82 -4.56 3.71
CA TYR A 137 -2.90 -5.94 4.21
C TYR A 137 -3.81 -6.78 3.32
N ASN A 138 -4.96 -6.25 2.90
CA ASN A 138 -5.84 -6.90 1.93
C ASN A 138 -5.13 -7.14 0.59
N SER A 139 -4.39 -6.16 0.08
CA SER A 139 -3.66 -6.27 -1.19
C SER A 139 -2.56 -7.34 -1.14
N VAL A 140 -1.81 -7.39 -0.03
CA VAL A 140 -0.81 -8.44 0.21
C VAL A 140 -1.51 -9.79 0.34
N TYR A 141 -2.55 -9.90 1.17
CA TYR A 141 -3.31 -11.14 1.34
C TYR A 141 -3.84 -11.69 0.01
N ASN A 142 -4.47 -10.83 -0.80
CA ASN A 142 -5.05 -11.18 -2.10
C ASN A 142 -4.00 -11.67 -3.11
N ALA A 143 -2.73 -11.29 -2.95
CA ALA A 143 -1.66 -11.75 -3.82
C ALA A 143 -1.27 -13.21 -3.56
N PHE A 144 -1.52 -13.73 -2.36
CA PHE A 144 -1.22 -15.11 -1.98
C PHE A 144 -2.49 -15.97 -1.87
N ASN A 145 -3.61 -15.37 -1.52
CA ASN A 145 -4.89 -16.00 -1.31
C ASN A 145 -5.87 -15.52 -2.38
N SER A 146 -6.46 -16.45 -3.11
CA SER A 146 -7.59 -16.14 -4.00
C SER A 146 -8.88 -16.22 -3.18
N ASP A 147 -9.91 -15.45 -3.58
CA ASP A 147 -11.33 -15.62 -3.18
C ASP A 147 -11.93 -14.71 -2.09
N ALA A 148 -11.17 -13.92 -1.32
CA ALA A 148 -11.75 -12.91 -0.42
C ALA A 148 -10.70 -11.93 0.13
N PRO A 149 -11.07 -10.71 0.56
CA PRO A 149 -10.18 -9.85 1.35
C PRO A 149 -9.99 -10.39 2.78
N LEU A 150 -8.82 -10.16 3.38
CA LEU A 150 -8.53 -10.50 4.79
C LEU A 150 -9.46 -9.78 5.77
N PHE A 151 -9.83 -8.56 5.43
CA PHE A 151 -10.78 -7.70 6.12
C PHE A 151 -11.80 -7.19 5.11
N ASN A 152 -13.06 -7.57 5.28
CA ASN A 152 -14.14 -7.00 4.47
C ASN A 152 -14.48 -5.56 4.94
N ASN A 153 -15.35 -4.86 4.21
CA ASN A 153 -15.69 -3.47 4.54
C ASN A 153 -16.28 -3.29 5.96
N LYS A 154 -17.01 -4.29 6.48
CA LYS A 154 -17.53 -4.24 7.86
C LYS A 154 -16.42 -4.41 8.87
N ASP A 155 -15.47 -5.32 8.62
CA ASP A 155 -14.30 -5.54 9.47
C ASP A 155 -13.44 -4.27 9.51
N ILE A 156 -13.17 -3.66 8.36
CA ILE A 156 -12.44 -2.39 8.25
C ILE A 156 -13.14 -1.32 9.08
N ALA A 157 -14.44 -1.10 8.86
CA ALA A 157 -15.19 -0.10 9.61
C ALA A 157 -15.14 -0.35 11.12
N ALA A 158 -15.28 -1.60 11.57
CA ALA A 158 -15.15 -1.98 12.97
C ALA A 158 -13.74 -1.69 13.51
N LYS A 159 -12.69 -1.98 12.74
CA LYS A 159 -11.29 -1.73 13.11
C LYS A 159 -10.98 -0.23 13.19
N LEU A 160 -11.53 0.60 12.32
CA LEU A 160 -11.39 2.06 12.41
C LEU A 160 -11.98 2.58 13.72
N GLN A 161 -13.19 2.15 14.09
CA GLN A 161 -13.84 2.55 15.34
C GLN A 161 -13.09 2.02 16.57
N GLN A 162 -12.68 0.76 16.53
CA GLN A 162 -11.93 0.12 17.60
C GLN A 162 -10.60 0.85 17.87
N TYR A 163 -9.86 1.22 16.82
CA TYR A 163 -8.61 1.97 16.98
C TYR A 163 -8.85 3.32 17.67
N THR A 164 -9.88 4.05 17.28
CA THR A 164 -10.22 5.32 17.94
C THR A 164 -10.54 5.13 19.42
N GLN A 165 -11.27 4.07 19.77
CA GLN A 165 -11.56 3.75 21.18
C GLN A 165 -10.30 3.36 21.95
N ASP A 166 -9.49 2.45 21.39
CA ASP A 166 -8.33 1.88 22.07
C ASP A 166 -7.18 2.88 22.24
N ILE A 167 -6.97 3.77 21.24
CA ILE A 167 -5.78 4.62 21.13
C ILE A 167 -6.11 6.11 21.29
N ASP A 168 -7.16 6.63 20.64
CA ASP A 168 -7.39 8.08 20.56
C ASP A 168 -8.12 8.63 21.78
N THR A 169 -9.29 8.08 22.07
CA THR A 169 -10.12 8.56 23.18
C THR A 169 -9.78 7.83 24.47
N GLY A 170 -9.28 6.60 24.37
CA GLY A 170 -9.28 5.63 25.45
C GLY A 170 -10.70 5.10 25.68
N ASP A 171 -10.79 3.85 26.11
CA ASP A 171 -12.05 3.25 26.53
C ASP A 171 -12.41 3.79 27.93
N PRO A 172 -13.55 4.50 28.09
CA PRO A 172 -13.96 5.06 29.37
C PRO A 172 -14.30 4.00 30.43
N LEU A 173 -14.53 2.75 30.03
CA LEU A 173 -14.79 1.62 30.93
C LEU A 173 -13.53 0.80 31.25
N ARG A 174 -12.39 1.18 30.67
CA ARG A 174 -11.13 0.48 30.86
C ARG A 174 -10.52 0.85 32.21
N ASP A 175 -9.93 -0.14 32.87
CA ASP A 175 -9.11 0.06 34.06
C ASP A 175 -8.01 1.11 33.77
N ALA A 176 -8.00 2.19 34.57
CA ALA A 176 -7.05 3.29 34.46
C ALA A 176 -5.59 2.84 34.68
N HIS A 177 -5.38 1.70 35.35
CA HIS A 177 -4.07 1.12 35.59
C HIS A 177 -3.64 0.09 34.51
N ALA A 178 -4.55 -0.32 33.62
CA ALA A 178 -4.21 -1.25 32.55
C ALA A 178 -3.38 -0.54 31.45
N PRO A 179 -2.23 -1.09 31.04
CA PRO A 179 -1.33 -0.45 30.09
C PRO A 179 -2.02 -0.26 28.74
N ARG A 180 -2.16 0.99 28.29
CA ARG A 180 -2.80 1.31 27.00
C ARG A 180 -1.98 0.70 25.86
N PRO A 181 -2.63 0.04 24.88
CA PRO A 181 -1.92 -0.38 23.69
C PRO A 181 -1.37 0.87 23.02
N ASP A 182 -0.14 0.78 22.56
CA ASP A 182 0.38 1.72 21.59
C ASP A 182 0.00 1.26 20.18
N ARG A 183 0.30 2.08 19.18
CA ARG A 183 0.02 1.75 17.78
C ARG A 183 0.62 0.39 17.39
N ARG A 184 1.85 0.07 17.81
CA ARG A 184 2.53 -1.16 17.38
C ARG A 184 1.85 -2.40 17.95
N SER A 185 1.65 -2.41 19.27
CA SER A 185 0.98 -3.50 19.98
C SER A 185 -0.47 -3.71 19.52
N TRP A 186 -1.15 -2.65 19.05
CA TRP A 186 -2.49 -2.78 18.45
C TRP A 186 -2.46 -3.51 17.10
N PHE A 187 -1.43 -3.27 16.28
CA PHE A 187 -1.28 -3.94 14.98
C PHE A 187 -0.70 -5.36 15.08
N ASP A 188 0.04 -5.70 16.14
CA ASP A 188 0.62 -7.04 16.35
C ASP A 188 -0.35 -8.21 16.05
N PRO A 189 -1.58 -8.26 16.60
CA PRO A 189 -2.50 -9.35 16.29
C PRO A 189 -2.93 -9.37 14.82
N LEU A 190 -3.01 -8.22 14.15
CA LEU A 190 -3.35 -8.13 12.73
C LEU A 190 -2.20 -8.63 11.85
N SER A 191 -0.97 -8.23 12.19
CA SER A 191 0.25 -8.69 11.51
C SER A 191 0.43 -10.20 11.66
N LYS A 192 0.21 -10.74 12.87
CA LYS A 192 0.22 -12.19 13.11
C LYS A 192 -0.84 -12.92 12.30
N LYS A 193 -2.06 -12.38 12.23
CA LYS A 193 -3.14 -12.97 11.41
C LYS A 193 -2.74 -13.02 9.93
N LEU A 194 -2.13 -11.95 9.41
CA LEU A 194 -1.63 -11.90 8.03
C LEU A 194 -0.51 -12.94 7.83
N ASP A 195 0.51 -12.96 8.68
CA ASP A 195 1.66 -13.89 8.59
C ASP A 195 1.21 -15.35 8.54
N THR A 196 0.36 -15.78 9.49
CA THR A 196 -0.20 -17.13 9.51
C THR A 196 -0.87 -17.48 8.19
N ALA A 197 -1.72 -16.59 7.68
CA ALA A 197 -2.43 -16.84 6.43
C ALA A 197 -1.50 -16.87 5.20
N LEU A 198 -0.45 -16.04 5.18
CA LEU A 198 0.54 -16.05 4.11
C LEU A 198 1.36 -17.35 4.11
N ARG A 199 1.75 -17.84 5.29
CA ARG A 199 2.46 -19.12 5.45
C ARG A 199 1.61 -20.28 4.98
N GLU A 200 0.36 -20.37 5.44
CA GLU A 200 -0.57 -21.41 5.02
C GLU A 200 -0.80 -21.41 3.50
N ALA A 201 -0.98 -20.22 2.91
CA ALA A 201 -1.15 -20.06 1.47
C ALA A 201 0.09 -20.56 0.71
N ARG A 202 1.29 -20.19 1.18
CA ARG A 202 2.56 -20.62 0.57
C ARG A 202 2.80 -22.12 0.69
N THR A 203 2.40 -22.75 1.80
CA THR A 203 2.50 -24.21 1.96
C THR A 203 1.61 -24.93 0.97
N LYS A 204 0.38 -24.44 0.74
CA LYS A 204 -0.56 -25.02 -0.22
C LYS A 204 -0.19 -24.72 -1.68
N ARG A 205 0.31 -23.51 -1.95
CA ARG A 205 0.65 -22.98 -3.28
C ARG A 205 2.01 -22.27 -3.22
N PRO A 206 3.12 -22.99 -3.44
CA PRO A 206 4.47 -22.42 -3.33
C PRO A 206 4.85 -21.48 -4.47
N LEU A 207 4.05 -21.44 -5.55
CA LEU A 207 4.26 -20.58 -6.72
C LEU A 207 3.06 -19.64 -6.97
N PRO A 208 3.30 -18.45 -7.55
CA PRO A 208 4.60 -17.90 -7.91
C PRO A 208 5.39 -17.39 -6.69
N GLN A 209 6.72 -17.37 -6.80
CA GLN A 209 7.57 -16.72 -5.82
C GLN A 209 7.37 -15.20 -5.87
N ILE A 210 7.24 -14.57 -4.70
CA ILE A 210 7.07 -13.12 -4.58
C ILE A 210 8.32 -12.55 -3.92
N PRO A 211 9.32 -12.14 -4.70
CA PRO A 211 10.59 -11.63 -4.16
C PRO A 211 10.50 -10.14 -3.78
N LEU A 212 9.50 -9.40 -4.27
CA LEU A 212 9.37 -7.96 -4.01
C LEU A 212 7.91 -7.54 -3.90
N ILE A 213 7.63 -6.76 -2.85
CA ILE A 213 6.41 -5.98 -2.69
C ILE A 213 6.82 -4.50 -2.71
N SER A 214 6.39 -3.78 -3.75
CA SER A 214 6.64 -2.35 -3.89
C SER A 214 5.39 -1.55 -3.55
N LEU A 215 5.57 -0.48 -2.79
CA LEU A 215 4.52 0.45 -2.41
C LEU A 215 4.82 1.83 -3.02
N SER A 216 3.94 2.31 -3.89
CA SER A 216 4.01 3.65 -4.49
C SER A 216 2.97 4.54 -3.86
N VAL A 217 3.40 5.51 -3.04
CA VAL A 217 2.49 6.36 -2.27
C VAL A 217 2.44 7.76 -2.86
N PHE A 218 1.25 8.22 -3.21
CA PHE A 218 0.97 9.55 -3.75
C PHE A 218 0.04 10.29 -2.82
N GLY A 219 0.25 11.61 -2.68
CA GLY A 219 -0.65 12.44 -1.90
C GLY A 219 -0.65 13.90 -2.36
N PHE A 220 -1.77 14.60 -2.21
CA PHE A 220 -1.93 16.01 -2.54
C PHE A 220 -2.42 16.82 -1.34
N SER A 221 -1.89 18.03 -1.12
CA SER A 221 -2.26 18.90 0.00
C SER A 221 -2.19 18.15 1.35
N ARG A 222 -3.24 18.17 2.19
CA ARG A 222 -3.27 17.33 3.40
C ARG A 222 -3.21 15.83 3.13
N GLY A 223 -3.64 15.37 1.96
CA GLY A 223 -3.40 14.00 1.51
C GLY A 223 -1.91 13.67 1.42
N ALA A 224 -1.04 14.64 1.07
CA ALA A 224 0.41 14.46 1.12
C ALA A 224 0.94 14.34 2.55
N THR A 225 0.36 15.08 3.50
CA THR A 225 0.67 14.93 4.94
C THR A 225 0.27 13.55 5.43
N LEU A 226 -0.93 13.07 5.06
CA LEU A 226 -1.38 11.71 5.38
C LEU A 226 -0.50 10.65 4.73
N ALA A 227 -0.10 10.81 3.47
CA ALA A 227 0.83 9.92 2.78
C ALA A 227 2.19 9.81 3.50
N ARG A 228 2.73 10.93 3.97
CA ARG A 228 3.98 10.94 4.75
C ARG A 228 3.82 10.20 6.08
N ALA A 229 2.77 10.52 6.83
CA ALA A 229 2.47 9.85 8.10
C ALA A 229 2.24 8.35 7.90
N PHE A 230 1.52 7.98 6.84
CA PHE A 230 1.32 6.59 6.42
C PHE A 230 2.65 5.87 6.17
N CYS A 231 3.61 6.47 5.46
CA CYS A 231 4.91 5.83 5.24
C CYS A 231 5.67 5.57 6.56
N TYR A 232 5.60 6.49 7.53
CA TYR A 232 6.18 6.26 8.87
C TYR A 232 5.48 5.14 9.62
N TRP A 233 4.14 5.15 9.60
CA TRP A 233 3.34 4.12 10.27
C TRP A 233 3.57 2.76 9.63
N PHE A 234 3.59 2.70 8.31
CA PHE A 234 3.89 1.48 7.57
C PHE A 234 5.27 0.94 7.93
N ASN A 235 6.30 1.80 7.96
CA ASN A 235 7.64 1.39 8.36
C ASN A 235 7.71 0.85 9.80
N ASP A 236 6.89 1.38 10.72
CA ASP A 236 6.79 0.87 12.09
C ASP A 236 6.18 -0.54 12.17
N LEU A 237 5.40 -0.96 11.16
CA LEU A 237 4.76 -2.28 11.10
C LEU A 237 5.65 -3.35 10.45
N LEU A 238 6.71 -2.93 9.75
CA LEU A 238 7.65 -3.85 9.14
C LEU A 238 8.63 -4.39 10.19
N VAL A 239 9.07 -5.63 10.01
CA VAL A 239 10.17 -6.17 10.81
C VAL A 239 11.50 -5.51 10.42
N LYS A 240 12.57 -5.76 11.18
CA LYS A 240 13.87 -5.04 11.04
C LYS A 240 14.47 -5.11 9.64
N ASP A 241 14.20 -6.17 8.88
CA ASP A 241 14.69 -6.36 7.50
C ASP A 241 13.73 -5.79 6.43
N LYS A 242 12.70 -5.03 6.85
CA LYS A 242 11.67 -4.41 6.01
C LYS A 242 10.73 -5.40 5.31
N THR A 243 10.61 -6.62 5.83
CA THR A 243 9.60 -7.58 5.36
C THR A 243 8.29 -7.48 6.15
N PHE A 244 7.22 -8.05 5.59
CA PHE A 244 5.99 -8.30 6.32
C PHE A 244 6.17 -9.59 7.12
N ALA A 245 6.34 -9.47 8.43
CA ALA A 245 6.57 -10.55 9.41
C ALA A 245 7.84 -11.39 9.22
#